data_AF-A0A8C3JP72-F1
#
_entry.id   AF-A0A8C3JP72-F1
#
_cell.length_a   1.000
_cell.length_b   1.000
_cell.length_c   1.000
_cell.angle_alpha   90.00
_cell.angle_beta   90.00
_cell.angle_gamma   90.00
#
_symmetry.space_group_name_H-M   'P 1'
#
loop_
_entity.id
_entity.type
_entity.pdbx_description
1 polymer ?
#
loop_
_entity_poly.entity_id
_entity_poly.type
_entity_poly.pdbx_seq_one_letter_code
_entity_poly.pdbx_strand_id
1 'polypeptide(L)'
;MPVLPTKTTNAQVIKSFVSFPQGIEKFQGQYFHSRQYKHPDVFQGKRVLVVGMGNSGVDIAVEASRVATKVTVCTGRGAWVLSRVFDHGYPWDMVFNTRLMSLIRNSLPGPLSKGLINYRVNQWFKHENYGLQPEKSCLVREPVLNDDLPSYILTGRITIKPGVKEFKDNSVVFHNYPEEEPIDIVVFCTGYNVSFPFLEEAVVKVENKHASLYKYVFPTHLQRPTLAVLGLIKPFGAIMPVTEMQARWVTRVFKGLCQLPPQSVMEKEVNEKKKNQVRW
;
A
#
# COMPACT_ATOMS: atom_id res chain seq x y z
N MET A 1 29.68 -7.58 -37.05
CA MET A 1 28.50 -6.73 -36.75
C MET A 1 28.55 -6.39 -35.27
N PRO A 2 28.75 -5.12 -34.89
CA PRO A 2 28.84 -4.73 -33.49
C PRO A 2 27.46 -4.83 -32.83
N VAL A 3 27.40 -5.56 -31.71
CA VAL A 3 26.23 -5.71 -30.85
C VAL A 3 25.93 -4.34 -30.24
N LEU A 4 24.79 -3.75 -30.60
CA LEU A 4 24.29 -2.54 -29.96
C LEU A 4 23.99 -2.83 -28.48
N PRO A 5 24.45 -2.00 -27.55
CA PRO A 5 24.13 -2.18 -26.14
C PRO A 5 22.62 -1.98 -25.94
N THR A 6 21.95 -3.01 -25.43
CA THR A 6 20.58 -2.92 -24.92
C THR A 6 20.55 -1.90 -23.79
N LYS A 7 20.13 -0.68 -24.09
CA LYS A 7 19.69 0.27 -23.06
C LYS A 7 18.52 -0.38 -22.34
N THR A 8 18.73 -0.77 -21.10
CA THR A 8 17.65 -1.15 -20.19
C THR A 8 16.80 0.09 -19.94
N THR A 9 15.84 0.34 -20.83
CA THR A 9 14.80 1.36 -20.64
C THR A 9 14.01 0.91 -19.42
N ASN A 10 14.25 1.54 -18.27
CA ASN A 10 13.48 1.29 -17.05
C ASN A 10 12.00 1.56 -17.34
N ALA A 11 11.23 0.49 -17.59
CA ALA A 11 9.86 0.52 -18.10
C ALA A 11 8.82 0.98 -17.07
N GLN A 12 9.24 1.38 -15.87
CA GLN A 12 8.38 1.97 -14.86
C GLN A 12 9.25 2.75 -13.88
N VAL A 13 8.99 4.04 -13.71
CA VAL A 13 9.65 4.82 -12.65
C VAL A 13 8.71 4.89 -11.46
N ILE A 14 9.16 4.28 -10.37
CA ILE A 14 8.48 4.33 -9.08
C ILE A 14 9.08 5.52 -8.31
N LYS A 15 8.39 6.66 -8.27
CA LYS A 15 8.83 7.85 -7.52
C LYS A 15 8.29 7.78 -6.08
N SER A 16 9.10 8.14 -5.10
CA SER A 16 8.65 8.29 -3.71
C SER A 16 7.59 9.39 -3.64
N PHE A 17 6.46 9.12 -3.00
CA PHE A 17 5.46 10.14 -2.73
C PHE A 17 5.77 10.77 -1.38
N VAL A 18 6.30 11.99 -1.35
CA VAL A 18 6.57 12.68 -0.09
C VAL A 18 5.78 13.98 -0.08
N SER A 19 4.59 13.96 0.53
CA SER A 19 3.94 15.18 0.99
C SER A 19 4.54 15.48 2.35
N PHE A 20 5.42 16.47 2.40
CA PHE A 20 6.09 16.84 3.62
C PHE A 20 5.13 17.54 4.59
N PRO A 21 5.00 17.07 5.83
CA PRO A 21 4.28 17.81 6.86
C PRO A 21 5.00 19.13 7.14
N GLN A 22 4.24 20.11 7.61
CA GLN A 22 4.76 21.44 7.90
C GLN A 22 5.98 21.37 8.85
N GLY A 23 7.03 22.11 8.52
CA GLY A 23 8.22 22.26 9.37
C GLY A 23 9.33 21.24 9.15
N ILE A 24 9.17 20.25 8.26
CA ILE A 24 10.26 19.26 8.02
C ILE A 24 11.57 19.91 7.58
N GLU A 25 11.50 21.04 6.90
CA GLU A 25 12.64 21.84 6.42
C GLU A 25 13.56 22.28 7.58
N LYS A 26 13.00 22.39 8.80
CA LYS A 26 13.72 22.79 10.00
C LYS A 26 14.35 21.61 10.74
N PHE A 27 13.90 20.38 10.47
CA PHE A 27 14.35 19.18 11.17
C PHE A 27 15.83 18.92 10.87
N GLN A 28 16.65 18.92 11.91
CA GLN A 28 18.10 18.75 11.85
C GLN A 28 18.52 17.28 11.88
N GLY A 29 17.61 16.38 12.26
CA GLY A 29 17.83 14.94 12.22
C GLY A 29 17.81 14.37 10.80
N GLN A 30 18.14 13.08 10.67
CA GLN A 30 18.15 12.43 9.37
C GLN A 30 16.72 12.05 8.97
N TYR A 31 16.36 12.26 7.70
CA TYR A 31 15.11 11.69 7.17
C TYR A 31 15.29 11.12 5.78
N PHE A 32 14.52 10.08 5.47
CA PHE A 32 14.54 9.44 4.16
C PHE A 32 13.24 8.70 3.88
N HIS A 33 12.98 8.38 2.62
CA HIS A 33 11.83 7.56 2.25
C HIS A 33 12.19 6.07 2.36
N SER A 34 11.21 5.22 2.65
CA SER A 34 11.35 3.76 2.78
C SER A 34 12.13 3.08 1.64
N ARG A 35 12.16 3.69 0.45
CA ARG A 35 12.95 3.23 -0.71
C ARG A 35 14.45 3.23 -0.45
N GLN A 36 14.95 4.21 0.30
CA GLN A 36 16.37 4.33 0.65
C GLN A 36 16.78 3.39 1.78
N TYR A 37 15.82 2.84 2.52
CA TYR A 37 16.10 1.90 3.60
C TYR A 37 16.72 0.59 3.06
N LYS A 38 17.70 0.05 3.80
CA LYS A 38 18.41 -1.19 3.44
C LYS A 38 18.72 -2.07 4.65
N HIS A 39 19.26 -1.48 5.71
CA HIS A 39 19.72 -2.19 6.90
C HIS A 39 19.36 -1.42 8.17
N PRO A 40 19.07 -2.11 9.28
CA PRO A 40 18.62 -1.48 10.52
C PRO A 40 19.73 -0.77 11.29
N ASP A 41 21.01 -0.99 10.96
CA ASP A 41 22.16 -0.42 11.67
C ASP A 41 22.10 1.11 11.79
N VAL A 42 21.46 1.78 10.82
CA VAL A 42 21.23 3.22 10.83
C VAL A 42 20.40 3.70 12.03
N PHE A 43 19.63 2.81 12.64
CA PHE A 43 18.74 3.09 13.77
C PHE A 43 19.37 2.82 15.14
N GLN A 44 20.59 2.28 15.21
CA GLN A 44 21.23 1.86 16.46
C GLN A 44 21.26 3.00 17.50
N GLY A 45 20.59 2.79 18.63
CA GLY A 45 20.54 3.77 19.72
C GLY A 45 19.80 5.08 19.40
N LYS A 46 19.06 5.13 18.29
CA LYS A 46 18.32 6.33 17.84
C LYS A 46 16.85 6.29 18.26
N ARG A 47 16.21 7.46 18.28
CA ARG A 47 14.76 7.63 18.37
C ARG A 47 14.21 7.76 16.96
N VAL A 48 13.43 6.79 16.53
CA VAL A 48 12.99 6.65 15.14
C VAL A 48 11.50 6.93 15.03
N LEU A 49 11.13 7.83 14.14
CA LEU A 49 9.75 8.07 13.72
C LEU A 49 9.50 7.42 12.36
N VAL A 50 8.55 6.49 12.29
CA VAL A 50 8.08 5.93 11.02
C VAL A 50 6.74 6.58 10.64
N VAL A 51 6.74 7.27 9.50
CA VAL A 51 5.57 7.99 9.00
C VAL A 51 4.78 7.13 8.03
N GLY A 52 3.62 6.65 8.48
CA GLY A 52 2.70 5.84 7.68
C GLY A 52 2.76 4.35 8.01
N MET A 53 1.58 3.75 8.10
CA MET A 53 1.38 2.36 8.50
C MET A 53 0.98 1.48 7.31
N GLY A 54 1.78 1.52 6.24
CA GLY A 54 1.72 0.49 5.19
C GLY A 54 2.56 -0.73 5.57
N ASN A 55 2.50 -1.82 4.79
CA ASN A 55 3.30 -3.03 5.04
C ASN A 55 4.79 -2.71 5.25
N SER A 56 5.41 -1.94 4.35
CA SER A 56 6.82 -1.52 4.53
C SER A 56 7.06 -0.68 5.77
N GLY A 57 6.14 0.20 6.17
CA GLY A 57 6.31 1.02 7.36
C GLY A 57 6.29 0.20 8.64
N VAL A 58 5.38 -0.76 8.71
CA VAL A 58 5.31 -1.68 9.85
C VAL A 58 6.55 -2.58 9.91
N ASP A 59 6.97 -3.16 8.78
CA ASP A 59 8.15 -4.02 8.74
C ASP A 59 9.42 -3.24 9.15
N ILE A 60 9.61 -2.01 8.64
CA ILE A 60 10.72 -1.14 9.04
C ILE A 60 10.63 -0.77 10.53
N ALA A 61 9.44 -0.47 11.05
CA ALA A 61 9.27 -0.13 12.46
C ALA A 61 9.63 -1.30 13.39
N VAL A 62 9.18 -2.51 13.05
CA VAL A 62 9.55 -3.73 13.78
C VAL A 62 11.06 -3.97 13.71
N GLU A 63 11.66 -3.87 12.53
CA GLU A 63 13.10 -4.09 12.37
C GLU A 63 13.92 -3.03 13.15
N ALA A 64 13.54 -1.76 13.06
CA ALA A 64 14.15 -0.67 13.81
C ALA A 64 14.04 -0.89 15.33
N SER A 65 12.90 -1.40 15.82
CA SER A 65 12.66 -1.61 17.26
C SER A 65 13.59 -2.63 17.91
N ARG A 66 14.38 -3.39 17.13
CA ARG A 66 15.38 -4.34 17.63
C ARG A 66 16.67 -3.65 18.06
N VAL A 67 16.96 -2.46 17.51
CA VAL A 67 18.25 -1.75 17.66
C VAL A 67 18.10 -0.29 18.12
N ALA A 68 16.94 0.31 17.87
CA ALA A 68 16.61 1.67 18.26
C ALA A 68 16.31 1.79 19.75
N THR A 69 16.55 2.98 20.30
CA THR A 69 16.19 3.31 21.69
C THR A 69 14.67 3.38 21.85
N LYS A 70 13.99 3.94 20.85
CA LYS A 70 12.52 4.01 20.80
C LYS A 70 12.05 4.16 19.37
N VAL A 71 10.95 3.50 19.03
CA VAL A 71 10.29 3.62 17.73
C VAL A 71 8.88 4.14 17.92
N THR A 72 8.54 5.17 17.16
CA THR A 72 7.19 5.74 17.13
C THR A 72 6.66 5.61 15.72
N VAL A 73 5.47 5.04 15.57
CA VAL A 73 4.78 4.90 14.28
C VAL A 73 3.61 5.87 14.27
N CYS A 74 3.60 6.79 13.31
CA CYS A 74 2.47 7.70 13.18
C CYS A 74 1.51 7.26 12.06
N THR A 75 0.22 7.22 12.37
CA THR A 75 -0.85 6.91 11.42
C THR A 75 -2.02 7.86 11.61
N GLY A 76 -2.47 8.50 10.53
CA GLY A 76 -3.63 9.38 10.58
C GLY A 76 -4.97 8.65 10.50
N ARG A 77 -5.00 7.34 10.21
CA ARG A 77 -6.24 6.61 9.91
C ARG A 77 -6.32 5.21 10.50
N GLY A 78 -5.29 4.72 11.17
CA GLY A 78 -5.19 3.32 11.61
C GLY A 78 -5.08 2.32 10.46
N ALA A 79 -4.91 1.04 10.80
CA ALA A 79 -4.99 -0.08 9.87
C ALA A 79 -5.27 -1.39 10.62
N TRP A 80 -6.00 -2.29 9.97
CA TRP A 80 -6.13 -3.68 10.41
C TRP A 80 -4.81 -4.40 10.25
N VAL A 81 -4.35 -5.09 11.29
CA VAL A 81 -3.13 -5.89 11.28
C VAL A 81 -3.50 -7.36 11.37
N LEU A 82 -2.89 -8.15 10.49
CA LEU A 82 -3.09 -9.58 10.40
C LEU A 82 -1.74 -10.29 10.46
N SER A 83 -1.74 -11.45 11.11
CA SER A 83 -0.63 -12.38 11.09
C SER A 83 -0.70 -13.23 9.82
N ARG A 84 0.47 -13.61 9.28
CA ARG A 84 0.62 -14.63 8.25
C ARG A 84 0.21 -16.00 8.79
N VAL A 85 0.54 -16.25 10.06
CA VAL A 85 0.06 -17.42 10.82
C VAL A 85 -1.38 -17.16 11.23
N PHE A 86 -2.31 -17.86 10.60
CA PHE A 86 -3.74 -17.65 10.78
C PHE A 86 -4.39 -18.89 11.43
N ASP A 87 -5.67 -19.15 11.15
CA ASP A 87 -6.43 -20.27 11.70
C ASP A 87 -5.65 -21.59 11.66
N HIS A 88 -5.49 -22.22 12.83
CA HIS A 88 -4.76 -23.49 13.02
C HIS A 88 -3.31 -23.50 12.50
N GLY A 89 -2.67 -22.33 12.37
CA GLY A 89 -1.31 -22.22 11.87
C GLY A 89 -1.19 -22.26 10.34
N TYR A 90 -2.30 -22.30 9.61
CA TYR A 90 -2.28 -22.20 8.16
C TYR A 90 -1.99 -20.77 7.70
N PRO A 91 -1.40 -20.59 6.51
CA PRO A 91 -1.26 -19.28 5.89
C PRO A 91 -2.61 -18.58 5.72
N TRP A 92 -2.67 -17.29 6.08
CA TRP A 92 -3.91 -16.49 6.06
C TRP A 92 -4.62 -16.51 4.69
N ASP A 93 -3.86 -16.48 3.60
CA ASP A 93 -4.37 -16.43 2.23
C ASP A 93 -4.99 -17.75 1.80
N MET A 94 -4.45 -18.90 2.25
CA MET A 94 -5.05 -20.22 1.99
C MET A 94 -6.42 -20.38 2.64
N VAL A 95 -6.61 -19.78 3.82
CA VAL A 95 -7.89 -19.84 4.55
C VAL A 95 -8.86 -18.78 4.04
N PHE A 96 -8.38 -17.55 3.83
CA PHE A 96 -9.21 -16.39 3.51
C PHE A 96 -9.57 -16.30 2.02
N ASN A 97 -8.65 -16.63 1.11
CA ASN A 97 -8.82 -16.53 -0.34
C ASN A 97 -9.35 -17.83 -0.97
N THR A 98 -10.41 -18.40 -0.36
CA THR A 98 -11.12 -19.55 -0.94
C THR A 98 -12.35 -19.10 -1.72
N ARG A 99 -12.79 -19.90 -2.70
CA ARG A 99 -14.00 -19.62 -3.48
C ARG A 99 -15.23 -19.50 -2.57
N LEU A 100 -15.36 -20.39 -1.60
CA LEU A 100 -16.46 -20.37 -0.64
C LEU A 100 -16.48 -19.06 0.17
N MET A 101 -15.33 -18.65 0.73
CA MET A 101 -15.26 -17.41 1.51
C MET A 101 -15.49 -16.18 0.64
N SER A 102 -15.04 -16.20 -0.62
CA SER A 102 -15.35 -15.12 -1.57
C SER A 102 -16.84 -15.04 -1.88
N LEU A 103 -17.52 -16.19 -2.05
CA LEU A 103 -18.97 -16.21 -2.27
C LEU A 103 -19.70 -15.64 -1.07
N ILE A 104 -19.38 -16.12 0.15
CA ILE A 104 -19.97 -15.62 1.39
C ILE A 104 -19.79 -14.09 1.51
N ARG A 105 -18.56 -13.58 1.32
CA ARG A 105 -18.26 -12.15 1.44
C ARG A 105 -18.98 -11.29 0.40
N ASN A 106 -19.14 -11.79 -0.82
CA ASN A 106 -19.77 -11.07 -1.92
C ASN A 106 -21.30 -11.14 -1.89
N SER A 107 -21.87 -12.19 -1.28
CA SER A 107 -23.32 -12.39 -1.16
C SER A 107 -23.90 -11.79 0.12
N LEU A 108 -23.11 -11.64 1.19
CA LEU A 108 -23.57 -11.01 2.43
C LEU A 108 -23.76 -9.50 2.29
N PRO A 109 -24.82 -8.91 2.87
CA PRO A 109 -24.99 -7.47 2.98
C PRO A 109 -23.77 -6.80 3.63
N GLY A 110 -23.40 -5.62 3.12
CA GLY A 110 -22.20 -4.88 3.55
C GLY A 110 -21.99 -4.78 5.07
N PRO A 111 -23.00 -4.42 5.89
CA PRO A 111 -22.84 -4.34 7.35
C PRO A 111 -22.48 -5.67 8.02
N LEU A 112 -23.09 -6.79 7.59
CA LEU A 112 -22.82 -8.11 8.14
C LEU A 112 -21.42 -8.60 7.76
N SER A 113 -21.04 -8.42 6.49
CA SER A 113 -19.70 -8.72 6.00
C SER A 113 -18.63 -7.94 6.77
N LYS A 114 -18.87 -6.65 7.05
CA LYS A 114 -18.00 -5.80 7.89
C LYS A 114 -17.92 -6.29 9.34
N GLY A 115 -19.06 -6.58 9.95
CA GLY A 115 -19.11 -7.11 11.32
C GLY A 115 -18.30 -8.39 11.46
N LEU A 116 -18.42 -9.31 10.50
CA LEU A 116 -17.66 -10.55 10.47
C LEU A 116 -16.15 -10.32 10.30
N ILE A 117 -15.74 -9.44 9.39
CA ILE A 117 -14.32 -9.09 9.18
C ILE A 117 -13.75 -8.46 10.46
N ASN A 118 -14.43 -7.47 11.03
CA ASN A 118 -13.99 -6.82 12.26
C ASN A 118 -13.88 -7.81 13.42
N TYR A 119 -14.87 -8.70 13.56
CA TYR A 119 -14.85 -9.74 14.57
C TYR A 119 -13.64 -10.67 14.40
N ARG A 120 -13.37 -11.13 13.16
CA ARG A 120 -12.24 -12.03 12.86
C ARG A 120 -10.89 -11.37 13.09
N VAL A 121 -10.69 -10.15 12.60
CA VAL A 121 -9.42 -9.43 12.75
C VAL A 121 -9.12 -9.15 14.24
N ASN A 122 -10.15 -8.86 15.04
CA ASN A 122 -9.99 -8.64 16.48
C ASN A 122 -9.87 -9.93 17.32
N GLN A 123 -9.98 -11.13 16.73
CA GLN A 123 -9.75 -12.38 17.47
C GLN A 123 -8.30 -12.51 17.93
N TRP A 124 -7.34 -11.96 17.17
CA TRP A 124 -5.94 -12.00 17.56
C TRP A 124 -5.64 -11.03 18.71
N PHE A 125 -6.02 -9.77 18.55
CA PHE A 125 -5.98 -8.75 19.60
C PHE A 125 -6.96 -7.62 19.28
N LYS A 126 -7.44 -6.92 20.33
CA LYS A 126 -8.35 -5.77 20.18
C LYS A 126 -7.57 -4.57 19.64
N HIS A 127 -7.84 -4.20 18.38
CA HIS A 127 -7.13 -3.11 17.70
C HIS A 127 -7.39 -1.73 18.32
N GLU A 128 -8.55 -1.54 18.97
CA GLU A 128 -8.89 -0.33 19.70
C GLU A 128 -7.86 -0.02 20.80
N ASN A 129 -7.57 -1.03 21.63
CA ASN A 129 -6.65 -0.92 22.77
C ASN A 129 -5.21 -0.60 22.33
N TYR A 130 -4.85 -0.94 21.09
CA TYR A 130 -3.52 -0.73 20.53
C TYR A 130 -3.43 0.56 19.69
N GLY A 131 -4.52 1.34 19.60
CA GLY A 131 -4.57 2.56 18.79
C GLY A 131 -4.51 2.32 17.27
N LEU A 132 -4.87 1.12 16.82
CA LEU A 132 -4.78 0.70 15.42
C LEU A 132 -6.12 0.73 14.68
N GLN A 133 -7.23 0.82 15.42
CA GLN A 133 -8.57 0.76 14.84
C GLN A 133 -8.82 1.90 13.84
N PRO A 134 -9.24 1.59 12.59
CA PRO A 134 -9.54 2.63 11.61
C PRO A 134 -10.82 3.42 11.94
N GLU A 135 -10.77 4.76 11.84
CA GLU A 135 -11.91 5.66 12.10
C GLU A 135 -13.14 5.34 11.24
N LYS A 136 -12.93 4.95 9.98
CA LYS A 136 -13.99 4.50 9.06
C LYS A 136 -13.87 3.01 8.84
N SER A 137 -14.35 2.25 9.83
CA SER A 137 -14.47 0.79 9.84
C SER A 137 -15.15 0.18 8.59
N CYS A 138 -15.90 0.99 7.83
CA CYS A 138 -16.68 0.55 6.67
C CYS A 138 -15.87 0.25 5.40
N LEU A 139 -14.59 0.62 5.34
CA LEU A 139 -13.76 0.47 4.16
C LEU A 139 -12.64 -0.55 4.44
N VAL A 140 -12.73 -1.72 3.81
CA VAL A 140 -11.67 -2.72 3.84
C VAL A 140 -10.50 -2.18 3.03
N ARG A 141 -9.65 -1.39 3.67
CA ARG A 141 -8.30 -1.12 3.18
C ARG A 141 -7.52 -2.43 3.23
N GLU A 142 -6.53 -2.57 2.36
CA GLU A 142 -5.55 -3.65 2.46
C GLU A 142 -5.02 -3.73 3.90
N PRO A 143 -5.21 -4.86 4.60
CA PRO A 143 -4.68 -5.05 5.94
C PRO A 143 -3.15 -5.10 5.89
N VAL A 144 -2.52 -4.66 6.97
CA VAL A 144 -1.07 -4.81 7.15
C VAL A 144 -0.80 -6.25 7.60
N LEU A 145 0.11 -6.93 6.92
CA LEU A 145 0.54 -8.28 7.27
C LEU A 145 1.85 -8.21 8.05
N ASN A 146 1.78 -8.42 9.36
CA ASN A 146 2.97 -8.47 10.22
C ASN A 146 2.68 -9.32 11.47
N ASP A 147 3.60 -10.24 11.77
CA ASP A 147 3.45 -11.23 12.84
C ASP A 147 3.92 -10.70 14.21
N ASP A 148 4.80 -9.69 14.19
CA ASP A 148 5.56 -9.24 15.35
C ASP A 148 4.97 -7.96 15.98
N LEU A 149 4.37 -7.08 15.18
CA LEU A 149 3.98 -5.72 15.58
C LEU A 149 3.21 -5.65 16.92
N PRO A 150 2.17 -6.49 17.18
CA PRO A 150 1.44 -6.40 18.44
C PRO A 150 2.32 -6.64 19.66
N SER A 151 3.28 -7.56 19.58
CA SER A 151 4.20 -7.84 20.68
C SER A 151 5.14 -6.65 20.98
N TYR A 152 5.59 -5.93 19.95
CA TYR A 152 6.44 -4.75 20.11
C TYR A 152 5.67 -3.53 20.63
N ILE A 153 4.37 -3.42 20.33
CA ILE A 153 3.50 -2.42 20.96
C ILE A 153 3.28 -2.76 22.43
N LEU A 154 2.97 -4.03 22.74
CA LEU A 154 2.71 -4.48 24.10
C LEU A 154 3.91 -4.29 25.04
N THR A 155 5.13 -4.51 24.53
CA THR A 155 6.38 -4.30 25.27
C THR A 155 6.83 -2.83 25.31
N GLY A 156 6.10 -1.91 24.66
CA GLY A 156 6.40 -0.48 24.65
C GLY A 156 7.59 -0.08 23.76
N ARG A 157 8.17 -1.01 22.99
CA ARG A 157 9.26 -0.72 22.04
C ARG A 157 8.77 0.10 20.84
N ILE A 158 7.53 -0.15 20.42
CA ILE A 158 6.84 0.63 19.39
C ILE A 158 5.66 1.36 20.02
N THR A 159 5.59 2.68 19.84
CA THR A 159 4.44 3.49 20.26
C THR A 159 3.66 3.94 19.02
N ILE A 160 2.33 3.74 19.02
CA ILE A 160 1.46 4.24 17.96
C ILE A 160 1.01 5.66 18.31
N LYS A 161 1.17 6.59 17.37
CA LYS A 161 0.72 7.98 17.48
C LYS A 161 -0.18 8.36 16.30
N PRO A 162 -1.05 9.36 16.46
CA PRO A 162 -1.79 9.97 15.35
C PRO A 162 -0.84 10.71 14.40
N GLY A 163 -1.38 11.31 13.33
CA GLY A 163 -0.57 12.04 12.36
C GLY A 163 0.32 13.14 12.96
N VAL A 164 1.44 13.43 12.30
CA VAL A 164 2.32 14.54 12.65
C VAL A 164 1.61 15.87 12.41
N LYS A 165 1.61 16.73 13.43
CA LYS A 165 1.10 18.11 13.35
C LYS A 165 2.18 19.06 12.83
N GLU A 166 3.38 19.01 13.42
CA GLU A 166 4.49 19.91 13.09
C GLU A 166 5.83 19.23 13.40
N PHE A 167 6.82 19.44 12.53
CA PHE A 167 8.22 19.14 12.81
C PHE A 167 8.93 20.39 13.38
N LYS A 168 9.73 20.17 14.42
CA LYS A 168 10.64 21.15 15.01
C LYS A 168 12.08 20.72 14.72
N ASP A 169 13.06 21.43 15.29
CA ASP A 169 14.48 21.22 14.96
C ASP A 169 14.96 19.79 15.30
N ASN A 170 14.60 19.24 16.46
CA ASN A 170 14.98 17.88 16.89
C ASN A 170 13.82 17.11 17.54
N SER A 171 12.58 17.56 17.30
CA SER A 171 11.38 16.99 17.89
C SER A 171 10.19 17.08 16.94
N VAL A 172 9.14 16.34 17.28
CA VAL A 172 7.89 16.27 16.51
C VAL A 172 6.72 16.45 17.46
N VAL A 173 5.71 17.20 17.02
CA VAL A 173 4.42 17.33 17.70
C VAL A 173 3.38 16.55 16.91
N PHE A 174 2.61 15.70 17.57
CA PHE A 174 1.53 14.92 16.94
C PHE A 174 0.16 15.59 17.15
N HIS A 175 -0.81 15.29 16.29
CA HIS A 175 -2.19 15.72 16.53
C HIS A 175 -2.72 15.15 17.86
N ASN A 176 -3.49 15.91 18.62
CA ASN A 176 -4.04 15.50 19.93
C ASN A 176 -2.99 15.17 21.02
N TYR A 177 -1.70 15.39 20.77
CA TYR A 177 -0.62 15.27 21.75
C TYR A 177 0.13 16.60 21.82
N PRO A 178 -0.02 17.40 22.89
CA PRO A 178 0.64 18.68 23.00
C PRO A 178 2.14 18.56 23.28
N GLU A 179 2.58 17.41 23.82
CA GLU A 179 3.97 17.15 24.16
C GLU A 179 4.85 16.97 22.91
N GLU A 180 6.04 17.56 22.96
CA GLU A 180 7.07 17.34 21.96
C GLU A 180 7.77 16.00 22.20
N GLU A 181 7.85 15.19 21.15
CA GLU A 181 8.60 13.94 21.19
C GLU A 181 9.92 14.12 20.45
N PRO A 182 11.07 13.93 21.09
CA PRO A 182 12.36 14.13 20.43
C PRO A 182 12.67 12.95 19.51
N ILE A 183 13.09 13.25 18.28
CA ILE A 183 13.28 12.27 17.20
C ILE A 183 14.62 12.53 16.51
N ASP A 184 15.37 11.47 16.23
CA ASP A 184 16.67 11.56 15.56
C ASP A 184 16.58 11.17 14.08
N ILE A 185 15.71 10.20 13.75
CA ILE A 185 15.53 9.69 12.39
C ILE A 185 14.05 9.61 12.02
N VAL A 186 13.70 10.10 10.82
CA VAL A 186 12.34 10.01 10.27
C VAL A 186 12.34 9.16 9.00
N VAL A 187 11.51 8.12 8.96
CA VAL A 187 11.35 7.25 7.78
C VAL A 187 9.97 7.45 7.18
N PHE A 188 9.91 8.02 5.99
CA PHE A 188 8.67 8.23 5.25
C PHE A 188 8.24 6.95 4.53
N CYS A 189 7.18 6.31 5.03
CA CYS A 189 6.54 5.11 4.49
C CYS A 189 5.20 5.48 3.82
N THR A 190 5.21 6.58 3.07
CA THR A 190 4.06 7.24 2.46
C THR A 190 3.67 6.67 1.08
N GLY A 191 4.41 5.66 0.63
CA GLY A 191 4.14 4.92 -0.60
C GLY A 191 4.73 5.54 -1.85
N TYR A 192 4.25 5.08 -3.00
CA TYR A 192 4.89 5.32 -4.28
C TYR A 192 3.92 5.83 -5.35
N ASN A 193 4.45 6.60 -6.28
CA ASN A 193 3.81 6.99 -7.52
C ASN A 193 4.41 6.23 -8.70
N VAL A 194 3.57 5.87 -9.65
CA VAL A 194 3.97 5.19 -10.88
C VAL A 194 3.92 6.18 -12.05
N SER A 195 4.96 6.20 -12.87
CA SER A 195 5.00 6.93 -14.14
C SER A 195 5.64 6.11 -15.25
N PHE A 196 5.19 6.32 -16.48
CA PHE A 196 5.71 5.67 -17.70
C PHE A 196 6.39 6.72 -18.60
N PRO A 197 7.66 7.09 -18.36
CA PRO A 197 8.31 8.19 -19.06
C PRO A 197 8.58 7.91 -20.56
N PHE A 198 8.47 6.66 -20.99
CA PHE A 198 8.62 6.22 -22.38
C PHE A 198 7.29 6.14 -23.13
N LEU A 199 6.16 6.40 -22.46
CA LEU A 199 4.84 6.47 -23.09
C LEU A 199 4.39 7.93 -23.11
N GLU A 200 3.77 8.32 -24.21
CA GLU A 200 3.08 9.60 -24.29
C GLU A 200 1.90 9.62 -23.30
N GLU A 201 1.69 10.76 -22.66
CA GLU A 201 0.62 10.93 -21.67
C GLU A 201 -0.78 10.74 -22.28
N ALA A 202 -0.90 10.95 -23.60
CA ALA A 202 -2.11 10.65 -24.36
C ALA A 202 -2.44 9.15 -24.37
N VAL A 203 -1.44 8.26 -24.36
CA VAL A 203 -1.61 6.80 -24.46
C VAL A 203 -1.92 6.15 -23.11
N VAL A 204 -1.22 6.56 -22.05
CA VAL A 204 -1.50 6.10 -20.69
C VAL A 204 -1.53 7.30 -19.77
N LYS A 205 -2.71 7.88 -19.61
CA LYS A 205 -2.93 8.95 -18.66
C LYS A 205 -2.99 8.39 -17.24
N VAL A 206 -1.99 8.72 -16.43
CA VAL A 206 -1.94 8.40 -15.00
C VAL A 206 -2.42 9.62 -14.21
N GLU A 207 -3.69 9.61 -13.81
CA GLU A 207 -4.28 10.66 -12.95
C GLU A 207 -4.49 10.09 -11.56
N ASN A 208 -4.12 10.85 -10.51
CA ASN A 208 -4.39 10.47 -9.11
C ASN A 208 -3.94 9.04 -8.76
N LYS A 209 -2.73 8.63 -9.19
CA LYS A 209 -2.15 7.28 -9.01
C LYS A 209 -2.86 6.16 -9.79
N HIS A 210 -3.76 6.50 -10.72
CA HIS A 210 -4.51 5.53 -11.51
C HIS A 210 -4.34 5.77 -13.01
N ALA A 211 -4.06 4.70 -13.75
CA ALA A 211 -4.13 4.72 -15.20
C ALA A 211 -5.55 4.41 -15.68
N SER A 212 -6.02 5.15 -16.67
CA SER A 212 -7.33 4.94 -17.31
C SER A 212 -7.28 3.74 -18.26
N LEU A 213 -7.30 2.53 -17.70
CA LEU A 213 -7.14 1.28 -18.46
C LEU A 213 -8.35 0.35 -18.27
N TYR A 214 -8.88 -0.18 -19.37
CA TYR A 214 -9.88 -1.24 -19.36
C TYR A 214 -9.30 -2.48 -18.66
N LYS A 215 -9.99 -2.93 -17.60
CA LYS A 215 -9.56 -4.02 -16.71
C LYS A 215 -8.11 -3.86 -16.17
N TYR A 216 -7.61 -2.63 -16.04
CA TYR A 216 -6.22 -2.33 -15.66
C TYR A 216 -5.16 -2.82 -16.67
N VAL A 217 -5.55 -3.03 -17.94
CA VAL A 217 -4.67 -3.58 -18.98
C VAL A 217 -4.62 -2.73 -20.25
N PHE A 218 -5.76 -2.52 -20.91
CA PHE A 218 -5.79 -1.89 -22.24
C PHE A 218 -6.18 -0.41 -22.16
N PRO A 219 -5.47 0.49 -22.86
CA PRO A 219 -5.97 1.85 -23.06
C PRO A 219 -7.27 1.84 -23.86
N THR A 220 -8.25 2.64 -23.44
CA THR A 220 -9.61 2.60 -24.03
C THR A 220 -9.72 3.29 -25.39
N HIS A 221 -8.85 4.25 -25.68
CA HIS A 221 -8.94 5.12 -26.86
C HIS A 221 -8.19 4.59 -28.10
N LEU A 222 -7.42 3.49 -27.96
CA LEU A 222 -6.70 2.92 -29.09
C LEU A 222 -7.66 2.18 -30.02
N GLN A 223 -7.69 2.55 -31.30
CA GLN A 223 -8.52 1.87 -32.30
C GLN A 223 -8.11 0.40 -32.51
N ARG A 224 -6.81 0.09 -32.38
CA ARG A 224 -6.28 -1.27 -32.47
C ARG A 224 -5.66 -1.68 -31.13
N PRO A 225 -6.06 -2.83 -30.53
CA PRO A 225 -5.56 -3.27 -29.24
C PRO A 225 -4.16 -3.88 -29.38
N THR A 226 -3.15 -3.03 -29.62
CA THR A 226 -1.76 -3.43 -29.87
C THR A 226 -0.83 -3.13 -28.69
N LEU A 227 -1.32 -2.40 -27.68
CA LEU A 227 -0.60 -2.06 -26.46
C LEU A 227 -1.40 -2.52 -25.24
N ALA A 228 -0.70 -3.13 -24.28
CA ALA A 228 -1.26 -3.58 -23.02
C ALA A 228 -0.28 -3.31 -21.88
N VAL A 229 -0.80 -2.93 -20.72
CA VAL A 229 -0.02 -2.75 -19.49
C VAL A 229 -0.32 -3.92 -18.56
N LEU A 230 0.72 -4.66 -18.17
CA LEU A 230 0.58 -5.80 -17.25
C LEU A 230 1.05 -5.41 -15.85
N GLY A 231 0.38 -5.92 -14.82
CA GLY A 231 0.80 -5.74 -13.42
C GLY A 231 0.50 -4.36 -12.82
N LEU A 232 -0.18 -3.46 -13.54
CA LEU A 232 -0.65 -2.18 -12.99
C LEU A 232 -1.98 -2.35 -12.24
N ILE A 233 -2.02 -3.28 -11.29
CA ILE A 233 -3.19 -3.61 -10.48
C ILE A 233 -2.76 -3.97 -9.05
N LYS A 234 -3.62 -3.65 -8.07
CA LYS A 234 -3.47 -4.09 -6.68
C LYS A 234 -4.57 -5.09 -6.36
N PRO A 235 -4.34 -6.39 -6.57
CA PRO A 235 -5.32 -7.41 -6.24
C PRO A 235 -5.37 -7.66 -4.74
N PHE A 236 -6.49 -8.21 -4.27
CA PHE A 236 -6.56 -8.80 -2.94
C PHE A 236 -6.00 -10.23 -3.04
N GLY A 237 -4.68 -10.39 -2.80
CA GLY A 237 -3.95 -11.64 -2.95
C GLY A 237 -2.64 -11.48 -3.75
N ALA A 238 -2.05 -12.59 -4.16
CA ALA A 238 -0.78 -12.58 -4.88
C ALA A 238 -0.89 -11.94 -6.27
N ILE A 239 0.08 -11.09 -6.63
CA ILE A 239 0.13 -10.43 -7.95
C ILE A 239 0.52 -11.40 -9.08
N MET A 240 1.36 -12.41 -8.79
CA MET A 240 1.91 -13.34 -9.77
C MET A 240 0.83 -14.05 -10.61
N PRO A 241 -0.17 -14.75 -10.01
CA PRO A 241 -1.22 -15.40 -10.79
C PRO A 241 -2.12 -14.40 -11.53
N VAL A 242 -2.30 -13.20 -10.96
CA VAL A 242 -3.12 -12.16 -11.60
C VAL A 242 -2.44 -11.65 -12.87
N THR A 243 -1.15 -11.35 -12.81
CA THR A 243 -0.38 -10.91 -13.97
C THR A 243 -0.22 -12.02 -15.01
N GLU A 244 -0.11 -13.28 -14.59
CA GLU A 244 -0.15 -14.43 -15.49
C GLU A 244 -1.48 -14.49 -16.27
N MET A 245 -2.61 -14.37 -15.56
CA MET A 245 -3.93 -14.36 -16.21
C MET A 245 -4.10 -13.15 -17.14
N GLN A 246 -3.59 -11.97 -16.76
CA GLN A 246 -3.57 -10.81 -17.65
C GLN A 246 -2.76 -11.11 -18.93
N ALA A 247 -1.57 -11.71 -18.82
CA ALA A 247 -0.74 -12.05 -19.97
C ALA A 247 -1.40 -13.08 -20.90
N ARG A 248 -2.04 -14.13 -20.33
CA ARG A 248 -2.79 -15.13 -21.10
C ARG A 248 -3.93 -14.52 -21.90
N TRP A 249 -4.63 -13.54 -21.32
CA TRP A 249 -5.70 -12.83 -22.04
C TRP A 249 -5.14 -11.89 -23.11
N VAL A 250 -4.13 -11.09 -22.77
CA VAL A 250 -3.50 -10.11 -23.69
C VAL A 250 -2.96 -10.77 -24.95
N THR A 251 -2.22 -11.87 -24.81
CA THR A 251 -1.66 -12.59 -25.96
C THR A 251 -2.73 -13.11 -26.92
N ARG A 252 -3.88 -13.55 -26.39
CA ARG A 252 -5.03 -13.99 -27.21
C ARG A 252 -5.72 -12.81 -27.90
N VAL A 253 -5.79 -11.65 -27.26
CA VAL A 253 -6.29 -10.42 -27.87
C VAL A 253 -5.36 -9.98 -29.01
N PHE A 254 -4.05 -9.96 -28.79
CA PHE A 254 -3.07 -9.61 -29.83
C PHE A 254 -3.09 -10.56 -31.03
N LYS A 255 -3.35 -11.85 -30.80
CA LYS A 255 -3.53 -12.84 -31.87
C LYS A 255 -4.90 -12.76 -32.57
N GLY A 256 -5.83 -11.94 -32.06
CA GLY A 256 -7.21 -11.83 -32.57
C GLY A 256 -8.14 -12.99 -32.18
N LEU A 257 -7.70 -13.87 -31.28
CA LEU A 257 -8.51 -14.99 -30.76
C LEU A 257 -9.55 -14.54 -29.72
N CYS A 258 -9.35 -13.37 -29.12
CA CYS A 258 -10.29 -12.72 -28.22
C CYS A 258 -10.47 -11.26 -28.66
N GLN A 259 -11.70 -10.77 -28.64
CA GLN A 259 -12.01 -9.39 -29.04
C GLN A 259 -12.35 -8.53 -27.83
N LEU A 260 -11.92 -7.28 -27.85
CA LEU A 260 -12.33 -6.28 -26.87
C LEU A 260 -13.72 -5.75 -27.22
N PRO A 261 -14.53 -5.34 -26.22
CA PRO A 261 -15.80 -4.69 -26.50
C PRO A 261 -15.58 -3.29 -27.13
N PRO A 262 -16.64 -2.66 -27.69
CA PRO A 262 -16.55 -1.31 -28.24
C PRO A 262 -16.00 -0.29 -27.22
N GLN A 263 -15.33 0.74 -27.72
CA GLN A 263 -14.71 1.80 -26.90
C GLN A 263 -15.68 2.40 -25.87
N SER A 264 -16.92 2.71 -26.27
CA SER A 264 -17.94 3.28 -25.39
C SER A 264 -18.26 2.38 -24.18
N VAL A 265 -18.25 1.06 -24.36
CA VAL A 265 -18.47 0.08 -23.29
C VAL A 265 -17.26 0.02 -22.35
N MET A 266 -16.05 0.03 -22.91
CA MET A 266 -14.81 0.04 -22.12
C MET A 266 -14.71 1.30 -21.26
N GLU A 267 -14.97 2.47 -21.85
CA GLU A 267 -14.94 3.76 -21.16
C GLU A 267 -16.01 3.86 -20.08
N LYS A 268 -17.23 3.39 -20.36
CA LYS A 268 -18.29 3.33 -19.37
C LYS A 268 -17.87 2.50 -18.15
N GLU A 269 -17.32 1.30 -18.37
CA GLU A 269 -16.87 0.43 -17.26
C GLU A 269 -15.72 1.07 -16.47
N VAL A 270 -14.74 1.67 -17.16
CA VAL A 270 -13.62 2.36 -16.51
C VAL A 270 -14.13 3.54 -15.67
N ASN A 271 -15.06 4.33 -16.20
CA ASN A 271 -15.62 5.48 -15.50
C ASN A 271 -16.50 5.07 -14.31
N GLU A 272 -17.28 3.99 -14.42
CA GLU A 272 -18.03 3.42 -13.30
C GLU A 272 -17.09 2.94 -12.18
N LYS A 273 -15.99 2.26 -12.54
CA LYS A 273 -14.97 1.86 -11.57
C LYS A 273 -14.27 3.04 -10.91
N LYS A 274 -13.99 4.11 -11.66
CA LYS A 274 -13.44 5.36 -11.12
C LYS A 274 -14.41 6.05 -10.15
N LYS A 275 -15.73 6.02 -10.43
CA LYS A 275 -16.76 6.58 -9.53
C LYS A 275 -16.93 5.77 -8.25
N ASN A 276 -16.93 4.45 -8.38
CA ASN A 276 -17.05 3.52 -7.25
C ASN A 276 -15.74 3.36 -6.47
N GLN A 277 -14.64 3.94 -6.96
CA GLN A 277 -13.40 4.02 -6.21
C GLN A 277 -13.54 5.04 -5.09
N VAL A 278 -13.29 4.54 -3.89
CA VAL A 278 -13.13 5.36 -2.70
C VAL A 278 -11.88 6.20 -2.91
N ARG A 279 -12.02 7.53 -2.94
CA ARG A 279 -10.89 8.45 -2.96
C ARG A 279 -10.10 8.26 -1.65
N TRP A 280 -8.83 7.86 -1.78
CA TRP A 280 -7.92 7.62 -0.65
C TRP A 280 -7.20 8.89 -0.25
#